data_AF-A0A959DXG3-F1
#
_entry.id   AF-A0A959DXG3-F1
#
_cell.length_a   1.000
_cell.length_b   1.000
_cell.length_c   1.000
_cell.angle_alpha   90.00
_cell.angle_beta   90.00
_cell.angle_gamma   90.00
#
_symmetry.space_group_name_H-M   'P 1'
#
loop_
_entity.id
_entity.type
_entity.pdbx_description
1 polymer ?
#
loop_
_entity_poly.entity_id
_entity_poly.type
_entity_poly.pdbx_seq_one_letter_code
_entity_poly.pdbx_strand_id
1 'polypeptide(L)'
;MGTQISDTVPLHFTESGLRFEFSGDWMVRKYDAHRYYRPLSGIGLKGVDFIGILDWQTLVLFEIKNYSTRISATLGRPVPVEPKPPEELAEVMKLKVEDTLQALRAIRVFYRRNWLYRVFLPLIRYRRRLFPEPAFWTRAFELAGRMETVQAVLWVEFDDNPPDGFFPALLPAISGYQPPIALANRKEHPYSDRIRVEQAGPVSVK
;
A
#
# COMPACT_ATOMS: atom_id res chain seq x y z
N MET A 1 -33.53 8.90 -19.44
CA MET A 1 -32.92 7.56 -19.50
C MET A 1 -31.50 7.67 -18.98
N GLY A 2 -31.30 7.33 -17.70
CA GLY A 2 -29.98 7.39 -17.08
C GLY A 2 -29.22 6.12 -17.38
N THR A 3 -28.14 6.22 -18.15
CA THR A 3 -27.21 5.11 -18.33
C THR A 3 -26.47 4.91 -17.00
N GLN A 4 -26.93 3.94 -16.20
CA GLN A 4 -26.08 3.33 -15.19
C GLN A 4 -24.98 2.57 -15.93
N ILE A 5 -23.82 3.20 -16.07
CA ILE A 5 -22.58 2.48 -16.34
C ILE A 5 -22.05 2.05 -14.98
N SER A 6 -22.61 0.95 -14.48
CA SER A 6 -22.00 0.11 -13.46
C SER A 6 -21.04 -0.80 -14.19
N ASP A 7 -19.76 -0.43 -14.27
CA ASP A 7 -18.66 -1.34 -14.60
C ASP A 7 -17.35 -0.68 -14.16
N THR A 8 -17.08 -0.70 -12.85
CA THR A 8 -15.73 -0.46 -12.36
C THR A 8 -14.94 -1.74 -12.58
N VAL A 9 -14.15 -1.79 -13.66
CA VAL A 9 -13.16 -2.84 -13.87
C VAL A 9 -12.29 -2.94 -12.61
N PRO A 10 -12.16 -4.13 -12.01
CA PRO A 10 -11.31 -4.33 -10.85
C PRO A 10 -9.90 -3.84 -11.13
N LEU A 11 -9.30 -3.17 -10.14
CA LEU A 11 -7.94 -2.67 -10.27
C LEU A 11 -6.97 -3.77 -9.83
N HIS A 12 -6.12 -4.24 -10.76
CA HIS A 12 -5.18 -5.32 -10.49
C HIS A 12 -3.76 -4.82 -10.23
N PHE A 13 -3.11 -5.35 -9.19
CA PHE A 13 -1.69 -5.13 -8.92
C PHE A 13 -0.97 -6.45 -8.67
N THR A 14 0.25 -6.56 -9.17
CA THR A 14 1.14 -7.68 -8.84
C THR A 14 2.34 -7.17 -8.06
N GLU A 15 2.62 -7.79 -6.92
CA GLU A 15 3.73 -7.47 -6.05
C GLU A 15 4.20 -8.68 -5.27
N SER A 16 5.52 -8.87 -5.18
CA SER A 16 6.11 -9.98 -4.43
C SER A 16 5.46 -11.36 -4.71
N GLY A 17 4.97 -11.61 -5.93
CA GLY A 17 4.28 -12.87 -6.27
C GLY A 17 2.82 -13.00 -5.88
N LEU A 18 2.20 -11.92 -5.45
CA LEU A 18 0.79 -11.85 -5.13
C LEU A 18 0.07 -10.96 -6.15
N ARG A 19 -1.12 -11.36 -6.56
CA ARG A 19 -2.04 -10.54 -7.36
C ARG A 19 -3.15 -10.04 -6.45
N PHE A 20 -3.25 -8.73 -6.32
CA PHE A 20 -4.31 -8.03 -5.62
C PHE A 20 -5.34 -7.54 -6.64
N GLU A 21 -6.60 -7.77 -6.35
CA GLU A 21 -7.74 -7.26 -7.08
C GLU A 21 -8.59 -6.41 -6.13
N PHE A 22 -8.67 -5.12 -6.42
CA PHE A 22 -9.43 -4.16 -5.63
C PHE A 22 -10.77 -3.84 -6.29
N SER A 23 -11.83 -3.76 -5.49
CA SER A 23 -13.15 -3.31 -5.92
C SER A 23 -13.16 -1.82 -6.33
N GLY A 24 -14.23 -1.40 -7.03
CA GLY A 24 -14.32 -0.08 -7.66
C GLY A 24 -14.38 1.15 -6.74
N ASP A 25 -14.58 0.93 -5.44
CA ASP A 25 -14.51 1.92 -4.37
C ASP A 25 -13.08 2.29 -3.97
N TRP A 26 -12.10 1.53 -4.46
CA TRP A 26 -10.68 1.82 -4.26
C TRP A 26 -10.10 2.69 -5.36
N MET A 27 -9.22 3.61 -4.96
CA MET A 27 -8.20 4.16 -5.82
C MET A 27 -6.84 3.78 -5.25
N VAL A 28 -6.00 3.06 -6.02
CA VAL A 28 -4.70 2.57 -5.53
C VAL A 28 -3.57 3.01 -6.46
N ARG A 29 -2.40 3.28 -5.90
CA ARG A 29 -1.16 3.61 -6.62
C ARG A 29 0.02 2.86 -6.01
N LYS A 30 0.90 2.32 -6.87
CA LYS A 30 2.24 1.91 -6.46
C LYS A 30 3.02 3.14 -6.01
N TYR A 31 3.52 3.11 -4.79
CA TYR A 31 4.18 4.25 -4.20
C TYR A 31 5.57 4.48 -4.83
N ASP A 32 6.39 3.42 -4.86
CA ASP A 32 7.78 3.47 -5.36
C ASP A 32 7.87 3.76 -6.87
N ALA A 33 6.80 3.55 -7.63
CA ALA A 33 6.78 3.78 -9.07
C ALA A 33 6.63 5.27 -9.44
N HIS A 34 6.21 6.13 -8.51
CA HIS A 34 5.75 7.47 -8.85
C HIS A 34 6.88 8.53 -8.84
N ARG A 35 6.84 9.46 -9.80
CA ARG A 35 7.90 10.45 -10.08
C ARG A 35 8.32 11.33 -8.90
N TYR A 36 7.40 11.59 -7.97
CA TYR A 36 7.67 12.43 -6.79
C TYR A 36 8.55 11.74 -5.76
N TYR A 37 8.65 10.41 -5.80
CA TYR A 37 9.34 9.64 -4.77
C TYR A 37 10.73 9.18 -5.18
N ARG A 38 11.05 9.11 -6.48
CA ARG A 38 12.43 8.81 -6.91
C ARG A 38 13.50 9.76 -6.34
N PRO A 39 13.25 11.07 -6.20
CA PRO A 39 14.19 11.95 -5.52
C PRO A 39 14.24 11.71 -3.99
N LEU A 40 13.11 11.30 -3.40
CA LEU A 40 12.98 11.05 -1.95
C LEU A 40 13.63 9.71 -1.54
N SER A 41 13.59 8.69 -2.39
CA SER A 41 14.34 7.46 -2.18
C SER A 41 15.84 7.67 -2.20
N GLY A 42 16.32 8.70 -2.93
CA GLY A 42 17.74 9.09 -2.96
C GLY A 42 18.26 9.71 -1.66
N ILE A 43 17.37 10.18 -0.77
CA ILE A 43 17.71 10.72 0.56
C ILE A 43 17.43 9.72 1.69
N GLY A 44 17.18 8.45 1.35
CA GLY A 44 17.05 7.36 2.33
C GLY A 44 15.62 7.05 2.80
N LEU A 45 14.60 7.80 2.34
CA LEU A 45 13.20 7.49 2.68
C LEU A 45 12.73 6.25 1.94
N LYS A 46 12.18 5.26 2.65
CA LYS A 46 11.59 4.06 2.07
C LYS A 46 10.11 4.05 2.39
N GLY A 47 9.28 4.13 1.36
CA GLY A 47 7.84 4.06 1.55
C GLY A 47 7.31 2.64 1.62
N VAL A 48 5.99 2.58 1.85
CA VAL A 48 5.19 1.37 1.66
C VAL A 48 5.08 1.00 0.17
N ASP A 49 4.72 -0.23 -0.16
CA ASP A 49 4.58 -0.67 -1.56
C ASP A 49 3.40 0.01 -2.29
N PHE A 50 2.25 0.17 -1.61
CA PHE A 50 1.06 0.82 -2.17
C PHE A 50 0.44 1.86 -1.24
N ILE A 51 -0.21 2.84 -1.86
CA ILE A 51 -1.19 3.69 -1.20
C ILE A 51 -2.55 3.49 -1.85
N GLY A 52 -3.54 3.19 -1.03
CA GLY A 52 -4.96 3.12 -1.39
C GLY A 52 -5.76 4.25 -0.76
N ILE A 53 -6.82 4.67 -1.44
CA ILE A 53 -7.89 5.47 -0.86
C ILE A 53 -9.18 4.68 -1.01
N LEU A 54 -9.76 4.30 0.13
CA LEU A 54 -11.02 3.57 0.22
C LEU A 54 -12.17 4.54 0.40
N ASP A 55 -13.23 4.39 -0.40
CA ASP A 55 -14.46 5.20 -0.35
C ASP A 55 -14.22 6.73 -0.42
N TRP A 56 -13.05 7.13 -0.90
CA TRP A 56 -12.59 8.52 -0.81
C TRP A 56 -12.46 9.06 0.62
N GLN A 57 -12.44 8.21 1.65
CA GLN A 57 -12.50 8.61 3.06
C GLN A 57 -11.33 8.11 3.90
N THR A 58 -10.78 6.94 3.55
CA THR A 58 -9.70 6.31 4.34
C THR A 58 -8.45 6.18 3.48
N LEU A 59 -7.32 6.66 4.01
CA LEU A 59 -6.01 6.44 3.42
C LEU A 59 -5.43 5.14 3.97
N VAL A 60 -5.10 4.21 3.08
CA VAL A 60 -4.57 2.89 3.46
C VAL A 60 -3.17 2.72 2.90
N LEU A 61 -2.21 2.44 3.78
CA LEU A 61 -0.80 2.24 3.44
C LEU A 61 -0.50 0.74 3.47
N PHE A 62 -0.13 0.15 2.34
CA PHE A 62 0.10 -1.29 2.25
C PHE A 62 1.58 -1.60 2.11
N GLU A 63 2.11 -2.37 3.05
CA GLU A 63 3.42 -2.99 2.97
C GLU A 63 3.26 -4.50 2.82
N ILE A 64 3.99 -5.10 1.87
CA ILE A 64 3.89 -6.52 1.54
C ILE A 64 5.20 -7.22 1.83
N LYS A 65 5.09 -8.36 2.51
CA LYS A 65 6.18 -9.29 2.77
C LYS A 65 5.71 -10.69 2.42
N ASN A 66 6.19 -11.19 1.29
CA ASN A 66 5.96 -12.56 0.89
C ASN A 66 7.21 -13.41 1.18
N TYR A 67 7.11 -14.22 2.22
CA TYR A 67 8.12 -15.18 2.68
C TYR A 67 7.88 -16.60 2.12
N SER A 68 6.88 -16.79 1.23
CA SER A 68 6.70 -18.05 0.54
C SER A 68 7.96 -18.47 -0.23
N THR A 69 8.18 -19.77 -0.27
CA THR A 69 9.30 -20.40 -0.98
C THR A 69 9.25 -20.02 -2.46
N ARG A 70 10.40 -19.62 -3.00
CA ARG A 70 10.52 -19.18 -4.41
C ARG A 70 11.28 -20.22 -5.23
N ILE A 71 11.04 -20.27 -6.54
CA ILE A 71 11.84 -21.09 -7.44
C ILE A 71 13.01 -20.23 -7.93
N SER A 72 14.24 -20.65 -7.65
CA SER A 72 15.41 -19.98 -8.22
C SER A 72 15.47 -20.25 -9.73
N ALA A 73 15.51 -19.20 -10.55
CA ALA A 73 15.67 -19.34 -12.00
C ALA A 73 17.02 -20.00 -12.35
N THR A 74 18.04 -19.72 -11.54
CA THR A 74 19.41 -20.19 -11.73
C THR A 74 19.61 -21.64 -11.28
N LEU A 75 19.01 -22.03 -10.14
CA LEU A 75 19.21 -23.36 -9.55
C LEU A 75 18.09 -24.35 -9.88
N GLY A 76 16.96 -23.89 -10.42
CA GLY A 76 15.79 -24.73 -10.72
C GLY A 76 15.17 -25.40 -9.48
N ARG A 77 15.53 -24.97 -8.27
CA ARG A 77 15.09 -25.56 -7.00
C ARG A 77 14.37 -24.55 -6.10
N PRO A 78 13.52 -25.02 -5.18
CA PRO A 78 12.91 -24.17 -4.17
C PRO A 78 13.98 -23.54 -3.26
N VAL A 79 13.87 -22.23 -3.01
CA VAL A 79 14.70 -21.47 -2.08
C VAL A 79 13.76 -20.81 -1.07
N PRO A 80 13.80 -21.23 0.21
CA PRO A 80 13.01 -20.58 1.25
C PRO A 80 13.49 -19.15 1.43
N VAL A 81 12.56 -18.23 1.69
CA VAL A 81 12.88 -16.84 2.02
C VAL A 81 12.95 -16.72 3.53
N GLU A 82 14.11 -16.38 4.07
CA GLU A 82 14.27 -16.20 5.51
C GLU A 82 13.49 -14.96 5.96
N PRO A 83 12.52 -15.11 6.89
CA PRO A 83 11.75 -13.99 7.38
C PRO A 83 12.59 -13.13 8.33
N LYS A 84 12.35 -11.81 8.30
CA LYS A 84 12.89 -10.90 9.32
C LYS A 84 12.34 -11.29 10.69
N PRO A 85 13.11 -11.10 11.78
CA PRO A 85 12.58 -11.19 13.13
C PRO A 85 11.32 -10.32 13.30
N PRO A 86 10.28 -10.78 14.03
CA PRO A 86 9.03 -10.05 14.20
C PRO A 86 9.19 -8.61 14.67
N GLU A 87 10.07 -8.36 15.63
CA GLU A 87 10.36 -7.02 16.16
C GLU A 87 11.01 -6.13 15.10
N GLU A 88 12.00 -6.65 14.37
CA GLU A 88 12.64 -5.92 13.28
C GLU A 88 11.64 -5.61 12.17
N LEU A 89 10.75 -6.54 11.84
CA LEU A 89 9.71 -6.32 10.84
C LEU A 89 8.72 -5.23 11.27
N ALA A 90 8.32 -5.23 12.54
CA ALA A 90 7.46 -4.20 13.10
C ALA A 90 8.11 -2.82 13.01
N GLU A 91 9.39 -2.69 13.38
CA GLU A 91 10.12 -1.42 13.29
C GLU A 91 10.27 -0.94 11.84
N VAL A 92 10.61 -1.84 10.90
CA VAL A 92 10.66 -1.50 9.48
C VAL A 92 9.30 -1.00 8.98
N MET A 93 8.21 -1.63 9.41
CA MET A 93 6.87 -1.21 9.03
C MET A 93 6.53 0.19 9.57
N LYS A 94 6.81 0.48 10.84
CA LYS A 94 6.59 1.79 11.46
C LYS A 94 7.36 2.89 10.72
N LEU A 95 8.65 2.65 10.46
CA LEU A 95 9.49 3.57 9.70
C LEU A 95 8.94 3.84 8.30
N LYS A 96 8.49 2.80 7.59
CA LYS A 96 7.88 2.96 6.26
C LYS A 96 6.59 3.79 6.30
N VAL A 97 5.78 3.63 7.33
CA VAL A 97 4.58 4.45 7.53
C VAL A 97 4.97 5.91 7.75
N GLU A 98 5.92 6.19 8.64
CA GLU A 98 6.42 7.54 8.93
C GLU A 98 7.00 8.24 7.70
N ASP A 99 7.90 7.55 6.99
CA ASP A 99 8.52 8.02 5.75
C ASP A 99 7.45 8.34 4.70
N THR A 100 6.45 7.46 4.56
CA THR A 100 5.35 7.65 3.63
C THR A 100 4.54 8.91 3.95
N LEU A 101 4.18 9.11 5.22
CA LEU A 101 3.45 10.28 5.67
C LEU A 101 4.28 11.57 5.56
N GLN A 102 5.58 11.51 5.83
CA GLN A 102 6.51 12.63 5.62
C GLN A 102 6.57 13.02 4.14
N ALA A 103 6.68 12.06 3.25
CA ALA A 103 6.71 12.32 1.82
C ALA A 103 5.39 12.88 1.29
N LEU A 104 4.24 12.41 1.78
CA LEU A 104 2.93 13.01 1.46
C LEU A 104 2.84 14.47 1.90
N ARG A 105 3.41 14.82 3.07
CA ARG A 105 3.54 16.21 3.52
C ARG A 105 4.44 17.03 2.59
N ALA A 106 5.58 16.49 2.15
CA ALA A 106 6.47 17.15 1.21
C ALA A 106 5.80 17.42 -0.15
N ILE A 107 5.06 16.43 -0.67
CA ILE A 107 4.28 16.56 -1.92
C ILE A 107 3.20 17.63 -1.78
N ARG A 108 2.51 17.69 -0.63
CA ARG A 108 1.55 18.77 -0.36
C ARG A 108 2.19 20.15 -0.46
N VAL A 109 3.38 20.32 0.13
CA VAL A 109 4.13 21.59 0.05
C VAL A 109 4.50 21.92 -1.39
N PHE A 110 4.98 20.93 -2.16
CA PHE A 110 5.29 21.09 -3.58
C PHE A 110 4.06 21.56 -4.39
N TYR A 111 2.93 20.88 -4.25
CA TYR A 111 1.69 21.25 -4.95
C TYR A 111 1.18 22.65 -4.56
N ARG A 112 1.27 23.02 -3.28
CA ARG A 112 0.83 24.35 -2.81
C ARG A 112 1.67 25.50 -3.37
N ARG A 113 2.92 25.26 -3.76
CA ARG A 113 3.77 26.27 -4.41
C ARG A 113 3.32 26.56 -5.84
N ASN A 114 2.66 25.61 -6.51
CA ASN A 114 2.15 25.82 -7.86
C ASN A 114 0.83 26.62 -7.83
N TRP A 115 0.86 27.84 -8.39
CA TRP A 115 -0.32 28.70 -8.46
C TRP A 115 -1.47 28.09 -9.26
N LEU A 116 -1.19 27.46 -10.41
CA LEU A 116 -2.22 26.83 -11.24
C LEU A 116 -2.97 25.77 -10.45
N TYR A 117 -2.25 24.95 -9.71
CA TYR A 117 -2.87 23.92 -8.86
C TYR A 117 -3.83 24.53 -7.83
N ARG A 118 -3.47 25.66 -7.21
CA ARG A 118 -4.34 26.33 -6.22
C ARG A 118 -5.64 26.84 -6.87
N VAL A 119 -5.56 27.41 -8.07
CA VAL A 119 -6.71 27.92 -8.81
C VAL A 119 -7.61 26.78 -9.28
N PHE A 120 -7.03 25.70 -9.79
CA PHE A 120 -7.78 24.55 -10.30
C PHE A 120 -8.18 23.54 -9.23
N LEU A 121 -7.79 23.71 -7.96
CA LEU A 121 -8.12 22.77 -6.88
C LEU A 121 -9.62 22.48 -6.75
N PRO A 122 -10.55 23.48 -6.79
CA PRO A 122 -11.98 23.20 -6.75
C PRO A 122 -12.43 22.34 -7.94
N LEU A 123 -11.86 22.59 -9.13
CA LEU A 123 -12.16 21.83 -10.34
C LEU A 123 -11.61 20.40 -10.26
N ILE A 124 -10.38 20.21 -9.76
CA ILE A 124 -9.77 18.90 -9.54
C ILE A 124 -10.63 18.07 -8.58
N ARG A 125 -11.12 18.68 -7.49
CA ARG A 125 -12.02 18.01 -6.54
C ARG A 125 -13.36 17.64 -7.17
N TYR A 126 -13.98 18.56 -7.91
CA TYR A 126 -15.29 18.34 -8.53
C TYR A 126 -15.22 17.33 -9.70
N ARG A 127 -14.18 17.41 -10.52
CA ARG A 127 -13.96 16.57 -11.71
C ARG A 127 -12.83 15.56 -11.48
N ARG A 128 -12.87 14.83 -10.35
CA ARG A 128 -11.85 13.83 -9.99
C ARG A 128 -11.52 12.81 -11.09
N ARG A 129 -12.50 12.48 -11.94
CA ARG A 129 -12.33 11.55 -13.08
C ARG A 129 -11.47 12.13 -14.21
N LEU A 130 -11.47 13.46 -14.40
CA LEU A 130 -10.67 14.13 -15.43
C LEU A 130 -9.21 14.35 -14.98
N PHE A 131 -8.99 14.42 -13.66
CA PHE A 131 -7.67 14.66 -13.08
C PHE A 131 -7.33 13.58 -12.04
N PRO A 132 -7.26 12.29 -12.43
CA PRO A 132 -7.18 11.18 -11.48
C PRO A 132 -5.90 11.20 -10.64
N GLU A 133 -4.75 11.62 -11.19
CA GLU A 133 -3.49 11.71 -10.45
C GLU A 133 -3.48 12.90 -9.48
N PRO A 134 -3.73 14.16 -9.91
CA PRO A 134 -3.83 15.28 -8.97
C PRO A 134 -4.90 15.05 -7.90
N ALA A 135 -6.10 14.59 -8.27
CA ALA A 135 -7.18 14.35 -7.32
C ALA A 135 -6.79 13.31 -6.27
N PHE A 136 -6.15 12.20 -6.69
CA PHE A 136 -5.66 11.17 -5.77
C PHE A 136 -4.66 11.75 -4.76
N TRP A 137 -3.62 12.44 -5.23
CA TRP A 137 -2.59 13.00 -4.35
C TRP A 137 -3.16 14.10 -3.44
N THR A 138 -4.04 14.94 -3.97
CA THR A 138 -4.80 15.92 -3.19
C THR A 138 -5.48 15.25 -2.00
N ARG A 139 -6.22 14.17 -2.28
CA ARG A 139 -6.96 13.48 -1.25
C ARG A 139 -6.06 12.73 -0.27
N ALA A 140 -5.03 12.06 -0.78
CA ALA A 140 -4.08 11.33 0.05
C ALA A 140 -3.44 12.22 1.11
N PHE A 141 -2.97 13.43 0.78
CA PHE A 141 -2.38 14.31 1.79
C PHE A 141 -3.42 14.98 2.71
N GLU A 142 -4.68 15.14 2.26
CA GLU A 142 -5.77 15.64 3.11
C GLU A 142 -6.11 14.65 4.21
N LEU A 143 -6.18 13.36 3.84
CA LEU A 143 -6.39 12.25 4.75
C LEU A 143 -5.16 12.03 5.64
N ALA A 144 -3.95 12.07 5.09
CA ALA A 144 -2.72 12.02 5.88
C ALA A 144 -2.57 13.20 6.88
N GLY A 145 -3.34 14.29 6.72
CA GLY A 145 -3.39 15.36 7.71
C GLY A 145 -4.29 15.07 8.92
N ARG A 146 -5.02 13.94 8.89
CA ARG A 146 -6.02 13.49 9.86
C ARG A 146 -5.71 12.04 10.21
N MET A 147 -4.91 11.82 11.26
CA MET A 147 -4.40 10.49 11.60
C MET A 147 -5.52 9.45 11.81
N GLU A 148 -6.71 9.88 12.23
CA GLU A 148 -7.91 9.05 12.38
C GLU A 148 -8.45 8.48 11.05
N THR A 149 -8.04 9.06 9.92
CA THR A 149 -8.42 8.59 8.57
C THR A 149 -7.33 7.74 7.91
N VAL A 150 -6.23 7.49 8.61
CA VAL A 150 -5.11 6.71 8.10
C VAL A 150 -5.11 5.34 8.75
N GLN A 151 -4.96 4.31 7.92
CA GLN A 151 -4.74 2.94 8.35
C GLN A 151 -3.53 2.40 7.61
N ALA A 152 -2.77 1.54 8.26
CA ALA A 152 -1.71 0.79 7.64
C ALA A 152 -2.05 -0.70 7.62
N VAL A 153 -1.55 -1.40 6.61
CA VAL A 153 -1.72 -2.84 6.43
C VAL A 153 -0.34 -3.43 6.21
N LEU A 154 0.06 -4.33 7.11
CA LEU A 154 1.22 -5.18 6.94
C LEU A 154 0.73 -6.53 6.43
N TRP A 155 0.92 -6.77 5.13
CA TRP A 155 0.57 -8.03 4.48
C TRP A 155 1.74 -9.00 4.59
N VAL A 156 1.57 -10.08 5.35
CA VAL A 156 2.60 -11.10 5.55
C VAL A 156 2.09 -12.44 5.05
N GLU A 157 2.69 -12.94 3.97
CA GLU A 157 2.39 -14.26 3.42
C GLU A 157 3.53 -15.23 3.73
N PHE A 158 3.17 -16.41 4.21
CA PHE A 158 4.03 -17.57 4.35
C PHE A 158 3.47 -18.71 3.50
N ASP A 159 4.27 -19.75 3.31
CA ASP A 159 3.71 -21.06 2.95
C ASP A 159 2.84 -21.59 4.12
N ASP A 160 2.31 -22.81 4.00
CA ASP A 160 1.31 -23.33 4.94
C ASP A 160 1.75 -23.35 6.42
N ASN A 161 3.06 -23.26 6.71
CA ASN A 161 3.62 -23.24 8.05
C ASN A 161 4.51 -22.00 8.29
N PRO A 162 3.99 -20.91 8.89
CA PRO A 162 4.83 -19.82 9.38
C PRO A 162 5.72 -20.32 10.54
N PRO A 163 6.85 -19.64 10.84
CA PRO A 163 7.67 -19.97 12.00
C PRO A 163 6.86 -19.89 13.30
N ASP A 164 7.10 -20.84 14.21
CA ASP A 164 6.43 -20.88 15.51
C ASP A 164 6.61 -19.57 16.27
N GLY A 165 5.51 -19.04 16.82
CA GLY A 165 5.53 -17.80 17.59
C GLY A 165 5.70 -16.52 16.76
N PHE A 166 5.83 -16.58 15.43
CA PHE A 166 6.04 -15.40 14.58
C PHE A 166 4.92 -14.37 14.74
N PHE A 167 3.66 -14.76 14.52
CA PHE A 167 2.52 -13.85 14.65
C PHE A 167 2.23 -13.44 16.10
N PRO A 168 2.29 -14.36 17.10
CA PRO A 168 2.21 -13.98 18.51
C PRO A 168 3.24 -12.94 18.97
N ALA A 169 4.45 -12.93 18.38
CA ALA A 169 5.46 -11.92 18.65
C ALA A 169 5.25 -10.63 17.84
N LEU A 170 4.82 -10.75 16.58
CA LEU A 170 4.60 -9.60 15.69
C LEU A 170 3.41 -8.75 16.12
N LEU A 171 2.30 -9.38 16.50
CA LEU A 171 1.04 -8.68 16.76
C LEU A 171 1.18 -7.66 17.90
N PRO A 172 1.77 -7.98 19.07
CA PRO A 172 2.04 -6.98 20.11
C PRO A 172 3.00 -5.87 19.65
N ALA A 173 3.99 -6.20 18.82
CA ALA A 173 5.00 -5.25 18.37
C ALA A 173 4.44 -4.15 17.43
N ILE A 174 3.36 -4.45 16.71
CA ILE A 174 2.63 -3.48 15.86
C ILE A 174 1.37 -2.91 16.54
N SER A 175 0.88 -3.56 17.60
CA SER A 175 -0.31 -3.13 18.33
C SER A 175 -0.10 -1.79 19.03
N GLY A 176 -1.13 -0.93 19.02
CA GLY A 176 -1.09 0.39 19.66
C GLY A 176 -0.32 1.48 18.88
N TYR A 177 0.30 1.14 17.76
CA TYR A 177 0.89 2.13 16.86
C TYR A 177 -0.18 3.03 16.23
N GLN A 178 0.16 4.30 16.00
CA GLN A 178 -0.71 5.26 15.34
C GLN A 178 -0.01 5.82 14.09
N PRO A 179 -0.58 5.67 12.89
CA PRO A 179 -1.90 5.08 12.58
C PRO A 179 -1.97 3.56 12.83
N PRO A 180 -3.17 3.00 13.07
CA PRO A 180 -3.32 1.57 13.36
C PRO A 180 -2.76 0.71 12.21
N ILE A 181 -1.96 -0.30 12.56
CA ILE A 181 -1.42 -1.29 11.64
C ILE A 181 -2.26 -2.56 11.75
N ALA A 182 -2.98 -2.91 10.70
CA ALA A 182 -3.63 -4.20 10.58
C ALA A 182 -2.66 -5.23 10.00
N LEU A 183 -2.58 -6.40 10.62
CA LEU A 183 -1.94 -7.56 10.05
C LEU A 183 -2.89 -8.21 9.02
N ALA A 184 -2.36 -8.62 7.88
CA ALA A 184 -3.13 -9.24 6.81
C ALA A 184 -2.36 -10.40 6.17
N ASN A 185 -3.10 -11.38 5.67
CA ASN A 185 -2.65 -12.41 4.76
C ASN A 185 -3.80 -12.78 3.80
N ARG A 186 -3.59 -13.70 2.87
CA ARG A 186 -4.64 -14.09 1.91
C ARG A 186 -5.90 -14.69 2.54
N LYS A 187 -5.78 -15.35 3.69
CA LYS A 187 -6.91 -16.00 4.40
C LYS A 187 -7.65 -15.01 5.30
N GLU A 188 -6.95 -14.07 5.90
CA GLU A 188 -7.47 -13.13 6.90
C GLU A 188 -6.90 -11.73 6.67
N HIS A 189 -7.78 -10.78 6.32
CA HIS A 189 -7.43 -9.37 6.19
C HIS A 189 -8.67 -8.48 6.36
N PRO A 190 -8.52 -7.21 6.79
CA PRO A 190 -9.64 -6.33 7.16
C PRO A 190 -10.54 -5.88 5.99
N TYR A 191 -10.27 -6.37 4.77
CA TYR A 191 -10.93 -5.94 3.54
C TYR A 191 -11.38 -7.12 2.67
N SER A 192 -11.71 -8.27 3.28
CA SER A 192 -12.10 -9.52 2.59
C SER A 192 -13.16 -9.32 1.51
N ASP A 193 -14.10 -8.41 1.75
CA ASP A 193 -15.24 -8.18 0.86
C ASP A 193 -14.90 -7.26 -0.32
N ARG A 194 -13.70 -6.66 -0.31
CA ARG A 194 -13.29 -5.57 -1.20
C ARG A 194 -11.94 -5.76 -1.87
N ILE A 195 -11.11 -6.63 -1.34
CA ILE A 195 -9.81 -7.01 -1.90
C ILE A 195 -9.78 -8.52 -2.04
N ARG A 196 -9.51 -9.02 -3.24
CA ARG A 196 -9.18 -10.42 -3.46
C ARG A 196 -7.69 -10.55 -3.71
N VAL A 197 -7.06 -11.56 -3.14
CA VAL A 197 -5.63 -11.79 -3.29
C VAL A 197 -5.36 -13.23 -3.68
N GLU A 198 -4.56 -13.41 -4.72
CA GLU A 198 -4.21 -14.71 -5.27
C GLU A 198 -2.69 -14.83 -5.45
N GLN A 199 -2.19 -16.06 -5.52
CA GLN A 199 -0.80 -16.31 -5.88
C GLN A 199 -0.60 -15.98 -7.37
N ALA A 200 0.28 -15.05 -7.68
CA ALA A 200 0.62 -14.72 -9.06
C ALA A 200 1.69 -15.69 -9.61
N GLY A 201 1.36 -16.98 -9.72
CA GLY A 201 2.26 -18.00 -10.27
C GLY A 201 3.62 -18.15 -9.54
N PRO A 202 4.54 -18.99 -10.05
CA PRO A 202 5.87 -19.14 -9.45
C PRO A 202 6.68 -17.85 -9.61
N VAL A 203 7.12 -17.28 -8.48
CA VAL A 203 8.04 -16.13 -8.46
C VAL A 203 9.45 -16.63 -8.70
N SER A 204 10.02 -16.28 -9.85
CA SER A 204 11.42 -16.54 -10.14
C SER A 204 12.32 -15.51 -9.46
N VAL A 205 13.27 -15.97 -8.63
CA VAL A 205 14.37 -15.12 -8.16
C VAL A 205 15.47 -15.16 -9.22
N LYS A 206 15.92 -13.98 -9.68
CA LYS A 206 17.12 -13.84 -10.51
C LYS A 206 18.37 -14.07 -9.67
#